data_AF-A0A670HX63-F1
#
_entry.id   AF-A0A670HX63-F1
#
_cell.length_a   1.000
_cell.length_b   1.000
_cell.length_c   1.000
_cell.angle_alpha   90.00
_cell.angle_beta   90.00
_cell.angle_gamma   90.00
#
_symmetry.space_group_name_H-M   'P 1'
#
loop_
_entity.id
_entity.type
_entity.pdbx_description
1 polymer ?
#
loop_
_entity_poly.entity_id
_entity_poly.type
_entity_poly.pdbx_seq_one_letter_code
_entity_poly.pdbx_strand_id
1 'polypeptide(L)'
;MKCEKFQYGGCLGNQNNFHTLKECQDTCEDNLRSANSLQITDMLVSTTNNTTPVVKQESVLLPSLCVMRRDRGLCKANEKRFFYNLTTGKCHPFNYSGCGGNENNFTSRKSCLQMCKKESVLLPSLCVMRRDRGLCKANEKRFFYNLTTGKCHPFNYSGCGGNENNFTSRKSCLQMCKKESVLLPSLCVMRRDRGLCKANEKRFFYNLTTGKCHPFNYSGCGGNENNFTSRKSCLQMCKKESVLLPSLCVMRRDRGLCKANEKRFFYSLTTGKCHPFSYSGCGGNENNFTSRKSCLQMCKKGFQGRMKIRRKRKKQAKLIDGEIVIERI
;
A
#
# COMPACT_ATOMS: atom_id res chain seq x y z
N MET A 1 33.55 -20.23 -9.14
CA MET A 1 33.58 -18.89 -9.79
C MET A 1 34.98 -18.34 -9.62
N LYS A 2 35.48 -17.51 -10.55
CA LYS A 2 36.86 -16.96 -10.50
C LYS A 2 36.83 -15.46 -10.73
N CYS A 3 37.70 -14.73 -10.04
CA CYS A 3 37.91 -13.30 -10.24
C CYS A 3 38.87 -13.05 -11.40
N GLU A 4 38.47 -12.22 -12.36
CA GLU A 4 39.25 -11.86 -13.54
C GLU A 4 39.42 -10.34 -13.63
N LYS A 5 40.57 -9.88 -14.14
CA LYS A 5 40.84 -8.46 -14.34
C LYS A 5 40.19 -7.99 -15.64
N PHE A 6 39.58 -6.81 -15.63
CA PHE A 6 39.05 -6.15 -16.82
C PHE A 6 39.38 -4.66 -16.80
N GLN A 7 39.38 -4.00 -17.96
CA GLN A 7 39.57 -2.56 -18.05
C GLN A 7 38.23 -1.83 -17.83
N TYR A 8 38.20 -0.96 -16.82
CA TYR A 8 37.03 -0.13 -16.53
C TYR A 8 37.25 1.29 -17.06
N GLY A 9 36.36 1.75 -17.95
CA GLY A 9 36.44 3.03 -18.64
C GLY A 9 36.08 4.27 -17.81
N GLY A 10 36.01 4.16 -16.48
CA GLY A 10 35.85 5.31 -15.58
C GLY A 10 34.41 5.83 -15.36
N CYS A 11 33.39 5.35 -16.09
CA CYS A 11 31.99 5.69 -15.84
C CYS A 11 31.00 4.56 -16.22
N LEU A 12 29.79 4.59 -15.65
CA LEU A 12 28.67 3.68 -15.94
C LEU A 12 28.94 2.17 -15.65
N GLY A 13 29.58 1.86 -14.51
CA GLY A 13 29.79 0.48 -14.03
C GLY A 13 28.69 -0.06 -13.10
N ASN A 14 28.88 -1.30 -12.63
CA ASN A 14 28.06 -1.92 -11.58
C ASN A 14 28.94 -2.31 -10.37
N GLN A 15 28.33 -2.90 -9.34
CA GLN A 15 29.02 -3.25 -8.09
C GLN A 15 29.98 -4.45 -8.21
N ASN A 16 30.03 -5.15 -9.35
CA ASN A 16 30.99 -6.23 -9.63
C ASN A 16 32.26 -5.65 -10.29
N ASN A 17 32.89 -4.72 -9.58
CA ASN A 17 34.12 -4.04 -10.00
C ASN A 17 34.93 -3.73 -8.75
N PHE A 18 36.01 -4.48 -8.53
CA PHE A 18 36.81 -4.43 -7.32
C PHE A 18 38.19 -3.86 -7.62
N HIS A 19 38.73 -3.06 -6.70
CA HIS A 19 40.03 -2.41 -6.90
C HIS A 19 41.19 -3.40 -6.74
N THR A 20 40.97 -4.50 -6.00
CA THR A 20 41.99 -5.54 -5.79
C THR A 20 41.43 -6.93 -6.02
N LEU A 21 42.31 -7.87 -6.39
CA LEU A 21 41.94 -9.27 -6.54
C LEU A 21 41.42 -9.86 -5.22
N LYS A 22 42.03 -9.46 -4.10
CA LYS A 22 41.65 -9.91 -2.76
C LYS A 22 40.23 -9.48 -2.39
N GLU A 23 39.85 -8.24 -2.69
CA GLU A 23 38.49 -7.74 -2.43
C GLU A 23 37.42 -8.46 -3.26
N CYS A 24 37.76 -8.83 -4.50
CA CYS A 24 36.89 -9.67 -5.33
C CYS A 24 36.74 -11.08 -4.74
N GLN A 25 37.82 -11.69 -4.28
CA GLN A 25 37.81 -13.02 -3.66
C GLN A 25 37.07 -13.03 -2.33
N ASP A 26 37.32 -12.08 -1.44
CA ASP A 26 36.63 -11.98 -0.16
C ASP A 26 35.11 -11.75 -0.36
N THR A 27 34.72 -11.02 -1.40
CA THR A 27 33.29 -10.76 -1.68
C THR A 27 32.60 -11.95 -2.37
N CYS A 28 33.29 -12.64 -3.28
CA CYS A 28 32.69 -13.66 -4.15
C CYS A 28 33.03 -15.11 -3.77
N GLU A 29 34.12 -15.36 -3.04
CA GLU A 29 34.58 -16.70 -2.61
C GLU A 29 34.25 -17.01 -1.13
N ASP A 30 34.14 -16.03 -0.22
CA ASP A 30 33.74 -16.30 1.20
C ASP A 30 32.25 -16.61 1.37
N ASN A 31 31.42 -16.36 0.36
CA ASN A 31 30.03 -16.83 0.33
C ASN A 31 29.91 -18.37 0.19
N LEU A 32 31.03 -19.10 0.11
CA LEU A 32 31.07 -20.57 0.11
C LEU A 32 31.55 -21.19 1.45
N ARG A 33 32.12 -20.43 2.39
CA ARG A 33 32.62 -20.98 3.67
C ARG A 33 31.63 -20.97 4.83
N SER A 34 30.49 -20.29 4.72
CA SER A 34 29.35 -20.48 5.63
C SER A 34 28.36 -21.57 5.19
N ALA A 35 28.65 -22.28 4.08
CA ALA A 35 27.77 -23.30 3.53
C ALA A 35 28.29 -24.75 3.67
N ASN A 36 29.48 -24.99 4.23
CA ASN A 36 30.00 -26.36 4.39
C ASN A 36 30.86 -26.52 5.67
N SER A 37 30.45 -27.48 6.51
CA SER A 37 31.07 -28.03 7.76
C SER A 37 30.30 -27.57 9.02
N LEU A 38 29.50 -28.39 9.73
CA LEU A 38 29.46 -29.85 10.01
C LEU A 38 27.96 -30.28 10.17
N GLN A 39 27.36 -31.29 9.49
CA GLN A 39 27.49 -32.77 9.57
C GLN A 39 27.36 -33.33 11.00
N ILE A 40 26.16 -33.69 11.48
CA ILE A 40 25.45 -35.00 11.42
C ILE A 40 26.15 -36.12 12.22
N THR A 41 25.55 -36.52 13.36
CA THR A 41 25.46 -37.92 13.80
C THR A 41 24.06 -38.24 14.36
N ASP A 42 23.43 -39.20 13.68
CA ASP A 42 22.44 -40.23 14.06
C ASP A 42 21.01 -39.92 14.57
N MET A 43 20.09 -40.26 13.65
CA MET A 43 18.86 -41.07 13.80
C MET A 43 18.16 -41.10 15.16
N LEU A 44 16.88 -40.69 15.16
CA LEU A 44 15.76 -41.63 15.25
C LEU A 44 14.47 -40.97 14.73
N VAL A 45 13.69 -41.81 14.05
CA VAL A 45 12.40 -41.54 13.42
C VAL A 45 11.36 -41.04 14.42
N SER A 46 10.66 -39.93 14.10
CA SER A 46 9.20 -39.80 14.24
C SER A 46 8.69 -38.44 13.72
N THR A 47 7.92 -38.51 12.63
CA THR A 47 6.71 -37.71 12.33
C THR A 47 6.57 -36.30 12.94
N THR A 48 6.53 -35.25 12.11
CA THR A 48 5.30 -34.49 11.77
C THR A 48 5.60 -33.22 10.95
N ASN A 49 4.64 -32.89 10.10
CA ASN A 49 4.57 -31.76 9.16
C ASN A 49 4.89 -30.38 9.75
N ASN A 50 5.53 -29.50 8.95
CA ASN A 50 4.91 -28.22 8.54
C ASN A 50 5.77 -27.40 7.57
N THR A 51 5.23 -27.28 6.35
CA THR A 51 5.49 -26.26 5.33
C THR A 51 5.36 -24.83 5.86
N THR A 52 6.29 -23.95 5.48
CA THR A 52 6.10 -22.49 5.51
C THR A 52 6.14 -21.90 4.09
N PRO A 53 5.40 -20.80 3.81
CA PRO A 53 4.93 -20.46 2.48
C PRO A 53 5.73 -19.33 1.81
N VAL A 54 5.93 -19.48 0.50
CA VAL A 54 6.48 -18.50 -0.44
C VAL A 54 5.58 -17.25 -0.53
N VAL A 55 6.08 -16.09 -0.13
CA VAL A 55 5.42 -14.78 -0.29
C VAL A 55 5.54 -14.33 -1.76
N LYS A 56 4.41 -14.25 -2.46
CA LYS A 56 4.31 -13.60 -3.78
C LYS A 56 4.12 -12.10 -3.62
N GLN A 57 5.02 -11.34 -4.25
CA GLN A 57 5.16 -9.89 -4.11
C GLN A 57 4.18 -9.13 -5.04
N GLU A 58 3.30 -8.31 -4.45
CA GLU A 58 2.53 -7.27 -5.16
C GLU A 58 3.45 -6.11 -5.54
N SER A 59 3.54 -5.77 -6.82
CA SER A 59 4.40 -4.70 -7.33
C SER A 59 3.75 -3.32 -7.14
N VAL A 60 4.04 -2.66 -6.03
CA VAL A 60 3.77 -1.23 -5.80
C VAL A 60 4.90 -0.43 -6.45
N LEU A 61 4.61 0.30 -7.54
CA LEU A 61 5.58 1.17 -8.22
C LEU A 61 5.82 2.45 -7.39
N LEU A 62 6.67 2.34 -6.38
CA LEU A 62 7.27 3.46 -5.66
C LEU A 62 8.48 3.99 -6.44
N PRO A 63 8.76 5.32 -6.43
CA PRO A 63 10.01 5.84 -6.95
C PRO A 63 11.21 5.11 -6.33
N SER A 64 12.24 4.79 -7.12
CA SER A 64 13.41 4.02 -6.68
C SER A 64 14.08 4.61 -5.43
N LEU A 65 14.14 5.93 -5.32
CA LEU A 65 14.65 6.64 -4.13
C LEU A 65 13.86 6.32 -2.85
N CYS A 66 12.57 5.99 -2.96
CA CYS A 66 11.72 5.64 -1.83
C CYS A 66 11.87 4.18 -1.39
N VAL A 67 12.53 3.38 -2.23
CA VAL A 67 12.81 1.96 -1.98
C VAL A 67 14.17 1.77 -1.31
N MET A 68 15.08 2.73 -1.48
CA MET A 68 16.41 2.70 -0.88
C MET A 68 16.32 2.70 0.65
N ARG A 69 17.29 2.07 1.32
CA ARG A 69 17.40 2.12 2.79
C ARG A 69 17.87 3.50 3.24
N ARG A 70 17.64 3.86 4.50
CA ARG A 70 18.30 5.04 5.09
C ARG A 70 19.81 4.86 5.01
N ASP A 71 20.52 5.89 4.58
CA ASP A 71 21.98 5.89 4.55
C ASP A 71 22.49 7.13 5.28
N ARG A 72 23.29 6.88 6.32
CA ARG A 72 23.90 7.92 7.15
C ARG A 72 24.94 8.70 6.35
N GLY A 73 25.60 8.11 5.35
CA GLY A 73 26.74 8.68 4.67
C GLY A 73 28.04 8.60 5.48
N LEU A 74 29.12 9.18 4.95
CA LEU A 74 30.51 8.93 5.38
C LEU A 74 31.11 10.03 6.27
N CYS A 75 30.44 11.18 6.39
CA CYS A 75 30.96 12.33 7.14
C CYS A 75 30.68 12.25 8.66
N LYS A 76 30.96 13.32 9.41
CA LYS A 76 30.81 13.37 10.88
C LYS A 76 29.74 14.35 11.39
N ALA A 77 29.01 15.04 10.52
CA ALA A 77 27.91 15.91 10.93
C ALA A 77 26.72 15.09 11.47
N ASN A 78 25.79 15.73 12.18
CA ASN A 78 24.58 15.09 12.71
C ASN A 78 23.34 15.90 12.32
N GLU A 79 23.06 15.94 11.03
CA GLU A 79 21.90 16.65 10.48
C GLU A 79 20.62 15.84 10.63
N LYS A 80 19.54 16.46 11.13
CA LYS A 80 18.22 15.80 11.18
C LYS A 80 17.60 15.78 9.78
N ARG A 81 17.50 14.60 9.20
CA ARG A 81 16.86 14.33 7.90
C ARG A 81 15.73 13.32 8.05
N PHE A 82 14.99 13.07 6.98
CA PHE A 82 13.90 12.10 6.92
C PHE A 82 14.16 11.10 5.80
N PHE A 83 13.77 9.85 6.01
CA PHE A 83 13.77 8.81 4.98
C PHE A 83 12.42 8.10 4.96
N TYR A 84 12.03 7.58 3.82
CA TYR A 84 10.84 6.75 3.66
C TYR A 84 11.14 5.31 4.03
N ASN A 85 10.42 4.78 5.01
CA ASN A 85 10.52 3.38 5.42
C ASN A 85 9.40 2.58 4.76
N LEU A 86 9.79 1.67 3.86
CA LEU A 86 8.86 0.77 3.18
C LEU A 86 8.08 -0.14 4.13
N THR A 87 8.76 -0.69 5.13
CA THR A 87 8.17 -1.63 6.11
C THR A 87 7.05 -0.97 6.92
N THR A 88 7.21 0.31 7.27
CA THR A 88 6.19 1.05 8.04
C THR A 88 5.28 1.92 7.17
N GLY A 89 5.59 2.07 5.88
CA GLY A 89 4.91 2.96 4.94
C GLY A 89 4.96 4.45 5.34
N LYS A 90 5.97 4.86 6.12
CA LYS A 90 6.03 6.19 6.76
C LYS A 90 7.41 6.82 6.62
N CYS A 91 7.43 8.15 6.58
CA CYS A 91 8.66 8.93 6.70
C CYS A 91 9.12 9.02 8.15
N HIS A 92 10.32 8.50 8.43
CA HIS A 92 10.96 8.53 9.74
C HIS A 92 12.18 9.46 9.75
N PRO A 93 12.46 10.15 10.87
CA PRO A 93 13.68 10.93 11.00
C PRO A 93 14.91 10.03 11.14
N PHE A 94 16.06 10.50 10.66
CA PHE A 94 17.37 9.89 10.89
C PHE A 94 18.47 10.97 10.91
N ASN A 95 19.65 10.61 11.46
CA ASN A 95 20.80 11.50 11.52
C ASN A 95 21.68 11.26 10.28
N TYR A 96 21.81 12.28 9.45
CA TYR A 96 22.65 12.29 8.25
C TYR A 96 24.00 12.92 8.55
N SER A 97 25.05 12.32 8.00
CA SER A 97 26.44 12.67 8.26
C SER A 97 26.93 13.96 7.60
N GLY A 98 26.15 14.55 6.70
CA GLY A 98 26.49 15.77 5.96
C GLY A 98 27.09 15.54 4.57
N CYS A 99 27.56 14.33 4.25
CA CYS A 99 28.03 14.00 2.90
C CYS A 99 27.80 12.52 2.53
N GLY A 100 27.80 12.21 1.23
CA GLY A 100 27.50 10.88 0.71
C GLY A 100 26.02 10.54 0.85
N GLY A 101 25.72 9.30 1.26
CA GLY A 101 24.35 8.85 1.44
C GLY A 101 23.67 8.49 0.11
N ASN A 102 22.34 8.38 0.16
CA ASN A 102 21.51 8.12 -1.02
C ASN A 102 20.30 9.07 -1.10
N GLU A 103 19.51 8.93 -2.17
CA GLU A 103 18.38 9.80 -2.47
C GLU A 103 17.18 9.64 -1.51
N ASN A 104 17.15 8.62 -0.64
CA ASN A 104 16.15 8.50 0.42
C ASN A 104 16.48 9.41 1.63
N ASN A 105 16.76 10.68 1.34
CA ASN A 105 17.23 11.66 2.30
C ASN A 105 16.53 13.00 2.04
N PHE A 106 15.63 13.36 2.92
CA PHE A 106 14.77 14.53 2.80
C PHE A 106 14.99 15.50 3.96
N THR A 107 14.97 16.80 3.67
CA THR A 107 15.11 17.85 4.69
C THR A 107 13.88 18.00 5.58
N SER A 108 12.72 17.48 5.15
CA SER A 108 11.48 17.56 5.93
C SER A 108 10.59 16.33 5.76
N ARG A 109 9.81 16.02 6.80
CA ARG A 109 8.78 14.97 6.72
C ARG A 109 7.79 15.20 5.58
N LYS A 110 7.43 16.47 5.32
CA LYS A 110 6.48 16.84 4.26
C LYS A 110 7.04 16.53 2.88
N SER A 111 8.29 16.89 2.58
CA SER A 111 8.94 16.58 1.29
C SER A 111 9.09 15.08 1.07
N CYS A 112 9.48 14.33 2.11
CA CYS A 112 9.51 12.87 2.07
C CYS A 112 8.14 12.26 1.75
N LEU A 113 7.06 12.74 2.39
CA LEU A 113 5.71 12.25 2.13
C LEU A 113 5.23 12.65 0.74
N GLN A 114 5.52 13.87 0.26
CA GLN A 114 5.15 14.26 -1.11
C GLN A 114 5.85 13.42 -2.16
N MET A 115 7.12 13.06 -1.94
CA MET A 115 7.91 12.30 -2.90
C MET A 115 7.61 10.80 -2.85
N CYS A 116 7.51 10.24 -1.65
CA CYS A 116 7.41 8.78 -1.44
C CYS A 116 6.04 8.30 -1.00
N LYS A 117 5.21 9.19 -0.47
CA LYS A 117 3.81 8.95 -0.21
C LYS A 117 2.98 9.79 -1.18
N LYS A 118 3.24 9.62 -2.48
CA LYS A 118 2.29 10.10 -3.48
C LYS A 118 1.05 9.24 -3.29
N GLU A 119 -0.04 9.90 -2.91
CA GLU A 119 -1.39 9.34 -2.84
C GLU A 119 -1.52 8.39 -4.03
N SER A 120 -1.62 7.09 -3.76
CA SER A 120 -1.55 6.06 -4.79
C SER A 120 -2.78 6.23 -5.68
N VAL A 121 -2.67 7.13 -6.66
CA VAL A 121 -3.64 7.27 -7.72
C VAL A 121 -3.49 5.96 -8.47
N LEU A 122 -4.48 5.09 -8.30
CA LEU A 122 -4.69 3.90 -9.11
C LEU A 122 -4.98 4.37 -10.55
N LEU A 123 -3.96 4.87 -11.23
CA LEU A 123 -4.02 5.16 -12.65
C LEU A 123 -3.89 3.83 -13.39
N PRO A 124 -4.75 3.56 -14.37
CA PRO A 124 -4.56 2.44 -15.28
C PRO A 124 -3.13 2.42 -15.84
N SER A 125 -2.54 1.24 -15.97
CA SER A 125 -1.16 1.06 -16.46
C SER A 125 -0.90 1.76 -17.80
N LEU A 126 -1.89 1.78 -18.69
CA LEU A 126 -1.84 2.51 -19.96
C LEU A 126 -1.63 4.03 -19.79
N CYS A 127 -2.10 4.63 -18.70
CA CYS A 127 -1.91 6.05 -18.43
C CYS A 127 -0.52 6.37 -17.88
N VAL A 128 0.25 5.35 -17.50
CA VAL A 128 1.61 5.47 -16.95
C VAL A 128 2.67 5.34 -18.05
N MET A 129 2.34 4.69 -19.16
CA MET A 129 3.26 4.50 -20.27
C MET A 129 3.67 5.85 -20.88
N ARG A 130 4.88 5.97 -21.43
CA ARG A 130 5.32 7.18 -22.14
C ARG A 130 4.61 7.27 -23.49
N ARG A 131 4.52 8.47 -24.09
CA ARG A 131 4.08 8.57 -25.50
C ARG A 131 5.01 7.76 -26.38
N ASP A 132 4.44 6.97 -27.28
CA ASP A 132 5.19 6.21 -28.26
C ASP A 132 4.66 6.52 -29.66
N ARG A 133 5.55 7.05 -30.51
CA ARG A 133 5.23 7.41 -31.88
C ARG A 133 4.94 6.16 -32.71
N GLY A 134 5.50 4.99 -32.37
CA GLY A 134 5.47 3.79 -33.20
C GLY A 134 6.47 3.85 -34.37
N LEU A 135 6.42 2.84 -35.23
CA LEU A 135 7.47 2.53 -36.21
C LEU A 135 7.09 2.91 -37.66
N CYS A 136 5.84 3.26 -37.92
CA CYS A 136 5.36 3.59 -39.27
C CYS A 136 5.70 5.04 -39.68
N LYS A 137 5.17 5.51 -40.83
CA LYS A 137 5.47 6.84 -41.38
C LYS A 137 4.27 7.80 -41.45
N ALA A 138 3.08 7.40 -41.00
CA ALA A 138 1.93 8.30 -40.96
C ALA A 138 2.11 9.39 -39.89
N ASN A 139 1.27 10.43 -39.93
CA ASN A 139 1.29 11.52 -38.94
C ASN A 139 -0.11 11.79 -38.42
N GLU A 140 -0.67 10.80 -37.71
CA GLU A 140 -2.00 10.89 -37.13
C GLU A 140 -1.99 11.70 -35.83
N LYS A 141 -2.94 12.64 -35.68
CA LYS A 141 -3.11 13.38 -34.43
C LYS A 141 -3.78 12.48 -33.39
N ARG A 142 -3.04 12.16 -32.32
CA ARG A 142 -3.50 11.38 -31.16
C ARG A 142 -3.23 12.14 -29.87
N PHE A 143 -3.68 11.62 -28.74
CA PHE A 143 -3.48 12.17 -27.41
C PHE A 143 -2.84 11.13 -26.51
N PHE A 144 -1.99 11.58 -25.58
CA PHE A 144 -1.43 10.74 -24.52
C PHE A 144 -1.57 11.45 -23.17
N TYR A 145 -1.64 10.68 -22.09
CA TYR A 145 -1.65 11.20 -20.73
C TYR A 145 -0.22 11.44 -20.26
N ASN A 146 0.10 12.69 -19.91
CA ASN A 146 1.38 13.07 -19.37
C ASN A 146 1.31 13.10 -17.84
N LEU A 147 2.03 12.17 -17.20
CA LEU A 147 2.10 12.08 -15.73
C LEU A 147 2.75 13.30 -15.08
N THR A 148 3.71 13.93 -15.76
CA THR A 148 4.42 15.11 -15.25
C THR A 148 3.50 16.32 -15.18
N THR A 149 2.66 16.52 -16.20
CA THR A 149 1.72 17.66 -16.24
C THR A 149 0.33 17.33 -15.71
N GLY A 150 0.02 16.04 -15.50
CA GLY A 150 -1.30 15.55 -15.10
C GLY A 150 -2.39 15.80 -16.15
N LYS A 151 -2.01 15.99 -17.43
CA LYS A 151 -2.89 16.41 -18.51
C LYS A 151 -2.72 15.54 -19.76
N CYS A 152 -3.79 15.45 -20.55
CA CYS A 152 -3.76 14.84 -21.88
C CYS A 152 -3.20 15.83 -22.91
N HIS A 153 -2.08 15.48 -23.54
CA HIS A 153 -1.43 16.29 -24.57
C HIS A 153 -1.51 15.61 -25.94
N PRO A 154 -1.62 16.38 -27.04
CA PRO A 154 -1.58 15.83 -28.39
C PRO A 154 -0.17 15.36 -28.77
N PHE A 155 -0.07 14.35 -29.63
CA PHE A 155 1.17 13.90 -30.27
C PHE A 155 0.89 13.31 -31.67
N ASN A 156 1.92 13.20 -32.50
CA ASN A 156 1.82 12.60 -33.83
C ASN A 156 2.14 11.10 -33.73
N TYR A 157 1.17 10.25 -34.04
CA TYR A 157 1.32 8.80 -34.09
C TYR A 157 1.60 8.33 -35.51
N SER A 158 2.49 7.35 -35.62
CA SER A 158 3.00 6.84 -36.89
C SER A 158 2.03 5.97 -37.69
N GLY A 159 0.93 5.54 -37.11
CA GLY A 159 -0.08 4.68 -37.74
C GLY A 159 0.04 3.18 -37.42
N CYS A 160 1.16 2.72 -36.85
CA CYS A 160 1.30 1.34 -36.37
C CYS A 160 2.24 1.20 -35.17
N GLY A 161 2.11 0.09 -34.44
CA GLY A 161 2.87 -0.15 -33.20
C GLY A 161 2.46 0.83 -32.10
N GLY A 162 3.43 1.31 -31.33
CA GLY A 162 3.16 2.20 -30.20
C GLY A 162 2.69 1.46 -28.95
N ASN A 163 2.08 2.19 -28.02
CA ASN A 163 1.54 1.62 -26.78
C ASN A 163 0.13 2.14 -26.46
N GLU A 164 -0.45 1.63 -25.37
CA GLU A 164 -1.83 1.90 -24.97
C GLU A 164 -2.08 3.34 -24.46
N ASN A 165 -1.03 4.15 -24.22
CA ASN A 165 -1.18 5.59 -23.93
C ASN A 165 -1.41 6.41 -25.22
N ASN A 166 -2.34 5.96 -26.05
CA ASN A 166 -2.62 6.49 -27.37
C ASN A 166 -4.13 6.57 -27.58
N PHE A 167 -4.66 7.79 -27.54
CA PHE A 167 -6.08 8.06 -27.62
C PHE A 167 -6.43 8.89 -28.85
N THR A 168 -7.57 8.59 -29.48
CA THR A 168 -8.08 9.35 -30.63
C THR A 168 -8.59 10.75 -30.26
N SER A 169 -8.91 11.01 -28.99
CA SER A 169 -9.43 12.30 -28.54
C SER A 169 -8.92 12.68 -27.14
N ARG A 170 -8.89 13.99 -26.87
CA ARG A 170 -8.59 14.52 -25.53
C ARG A 170 -9.61 14.02 -24.49
N LYS A 171 -10.88 13.92 -24.88
CA LYS A 171 -11.98 13.47 -23.99
C LYS A 171 -11.80 12.02 -23.57
N SER A 172 -11.49 11.11 -24.50
CA SER A 172 -11.25 9.69 -24.17
C SER A 172 -10.01 9.52 -23.30
N CYS A 173 -8.93 10.26 -23.57
CA CYS A 173 -7.74 10.29 -22.72
C CYS A 173 -8.07 10.73 -21.28
N LEU A 174 -8.84 11.82 -21.11
CA LEU A 174 -9.23 12.31 -19.79
C LEU A 174 -10.20 11.35 -19.08
N GLN A 175 -11.09 10.69 -19.80
CA GLN A 175 -12.00 9.70 -19.22
C GLN A 175 -11.27 8.45 -18.71
N MET A 176 -10.21 8.04 -19.41
CA MET A 176 -9.40 6.88 -19.03
C MET A 176 -8.36 7.22 -17.95
N CYS A 177 -7.72 8.38 -18.06
CA CYS A 177 -6.55 8.73 -17.25
C CYS A 177 -6.74 9.89 -16.27
N LYS A 178 -7.83 10.64 -16.38
CA LYS A 178 -8.18 11.75 -15.49
C LYS A 178 -9.62 11.59 -14.96
N LYS A 179 -10.03 10.34 -14.72
CA LYS A 179 -11.25 10.10 -13.97
C LYS A 179 -10.95 10.43 -12.52
N GLU A 180 -11.68 11.44 -12.01
CA GLU A 180 -11.72 11.82 -10.60
C GLU A 180 -11.66 10.55 -9.76
N SER A 181 -10.58 10.42 -8.98
CA SER A 181 -10.21 9.23 -8.22
C SER A 181 -11.44 8.74 -7.45
N VAL A 182 -12.14 7.78 -8.04
CA VAL A 182 -13.22 7.11 -7.35
C VAL A 182 -12.48 6.30 -6.30
N LEU A 183 -12.59 6.73 -5.04
CA LEU A 183 -12.28 5.93 -3.87
C LEU A 183 -13.21 4.70 -3.90
N LEU A 184 -12.88 3.74 -4.77
CA LEU A 184 -13.49 2.43 -4.81
C LEU A 184 -12.85 1.64 -3.67
N PRO A 185 -13.65 0.99 -2.82
CA PRO A 185 -13.13 0.04 -1.85
C PRO A 185 -12.18 -0.96 -2.53
N SER A 186 -11.07 -1.32 -1.87
CA SER A 186 -10.06 -2.24 -2.43
C SER A 186 -10.66 -3.55 -2.94
N LEU A 187 -11.67 -4.07 -2.24
CA LEU A 187 -12.45 -5.25 -2.64
C LEU A 187 -13.14 -5.10 -4.01
N CYS A 188 -13.48 -3.88 -4.46
CA CYS A 188 -14.08 -3.63 -5.77
C CYS A 188 -13.03 -3.56 -6.89
N VAL A 189 -11.74 -3.48 -6.53
CA VAL A 189 -10.62 -3.36 -7.47
C VAL A 189 -9.98 -4.72 -7.76
N MET A 190 -10.12 -5.68 -6.86
CA MET A 190 -9.58 -7.03 -7.01
C MET A 190 -10.19 -7.74 -8.24
N ARG A 191 -9.45 -8.65 -8.87
CA ARG A 191 -9.97 -9.46 -9.99
C ARG A 191 -10.97 -10.50 -9.50
N ARG A 192 -11.84 -11.02 -10.38
CA ARG A 192 -12.64 -12.21 -10.03
C ARG A 192 -11.70 -13.38 -9.71
N ASP A 193 -11.95 -14.05 -8.59
CA ASP A 193 -11.18 -15.21 -8.18
C ASP A 193 -12.14 -16.37 -7.90
N ARG A 194 -11.98 -17.44 -8.67
CA ARG A 194 -12.79 -18.66 -8.53
C ARG A 194 -12.53 -19.33 -7.18
N GLY A 195 -11.36 -19.17 -6.57
CA GLY A 195 -10.94 -19.91 -5.39
C GLY A 195 -10.44 -21.32 -5.73
N LEU A 196 -10.16 -22.11 -4.69
CA LEU A 196 -9.40 -23.36 -4.80
C LEU A 196 -10.26 -24.63 -4.66
N CYS A 197 -11.53 -24.50 -4.31
CA CYS A 197 -12.43 -25.63 -4.08
C CYS A 197 -13.08 -26.14 -5.38
N LYS A 198 -14.09 -27.02 -5.26
CA LYS A 198 -14.80 -27.63 -6.41
C LYS A 198 -16.30 -27.34 -6.46
N ALA A 199 -16.86 -26.56 -5.54
CA ALA A 199 -18.26 -26.16 -5.60
C ALA A 199 -18.52 -25.21 -6.79
N ASN A 200 -19.78 -24.98 -7.12
CA ASN A 200 -20.17 -24.13 -8.25
C ASN A 200 -21.25 -23.13 -7.84
N GLU A 201 -20.87 -22.22 -6.95
CA GLU A 201 -21.78 -21.22 -6.41
C GLU A 201 -21.88 -20.00 -7.31
N LYS A 202 -23.10 -19.55 -7.61
CA LYS A 202 -23.33 -18.30 -8.34
C LYS A 202 -23.06 -17.10 -7.43
N ARG A 203 -22.00 -16.36 -7.75
CA ARG A 203 -21.60 -15.11 -7.06
C ARG A 203 -21.48 -13.98 -8.07
N PHE A 204 -21.27 -12.76 -7.59
CA PHE A 204 -21.08 -11.56 -8.39
C PHE A 204 -19.74 -10.93 -8.07
N PHE A 205 -19.09 -10.33 -9.06
CA PHE A 205 -17.88 -9.53 -8.90
C PHE A 205 -18.04 -8.20 -9.64
N TYR A 206 -17.42 -7.15 -9.14
CA TYR A 206 -17.36 -5.85 -9.81
C TYR A 206 -16.25 -5.86 -10.86
N ASN A 207 -16.62 -5.63 -12.11
CA ASN A 207 -15.68 -5.53 -13.20
C ASN A 207 -15.36 -4.05 -13.46
N LEU A 208 -14.10 -3.67 -13.23
CA LEU A 208 -13.62 -2.30 -13.46
C LEU A 208 -13.68 -1.88 -14.93
N THR A 209 -13.42 -2.82 -15.85
CA THR A 209 -13.43 -2.56 -17.30
C THR A 209 -14.82 -2.18 -17.78
N THR A 210 -15.85 -2.87 -17.29
CA THR A 210 -17.25 -2.60 -17.68
C THR A 210 -17.97 -1.64 -16.73
N GLY A 211 -17.42 -1.38 -15.54
CA GLY A 211 -18.05 -0.61 -14.47
C GLY A 211 -19.33 -1.26 -13.93
N LYS A 212 -19.46 -2.59 -14.04
CA LYS A 212 -20.69 -3.34 -13.71
C LYS A 212 -20.39 -4.59 -12.91
N CYS A 213 -21.37 -5.02 -12.12
CA CYS A 213 -21.34 -6.29 -11.41
C CYS A 213 -21.75 -7.43 -12.34
N HIS A 214 -20.84 -8.38 -12.57
CA HIS A 214 -21.07 -9.57 -13.40
C HIS A 214 -21.13 -10.84 -12.55
N PRO A 215 -21.96 -11.82 -12.92
CA PRO A 215 -21.98 -13.12 -12.26
C PRO A 215 -20.71 -13.92 -12.59
N PHE A 216 -20.27 -14.75 -11.64
CA PHE A 216 -19.22 -15.74 -11.85
C PHE A 216 -19.47 -16.99 -10.98
N ASN A 217 -18.81 -18.08 -11.32
CA ASN A 217 -18.87 -19.35 -10.59
C ASN A 217 -17.76 -19.38 -9.55
N TYR A 218 -18.12 -19.33 -8.27
CA TYR A 218 -17.21 -19.42 -7.14
C TYR A 218 -17.11 -20.86 -6.64
N SER A 219 -15.89 -21.27 -6.29
CA SER A 219 -15.57 -22.64 -5.92
C SER A 219 -16.00 -23.08 -4.52
N GLY A 220 -16.50 -22.14 -3.69
CA GLY A 220 -16.96 -22.41 -2.32
C GLY A 220 -15.90 -22.11 -1.24
N CYS A 221 -14.61 -22.03 -1.58
CA CYS A 221 -13.57 -21.63 -0.63
C CYS A 221 -12.42 -20.84 -1.28
N GLY A 222 -11.68 -20.09 -0.45
CA GLY A 222 -10.61 -19.22 -0.90
C GLY A 222 -11.15 -17.98 -1.60
N GLY A 223 -10.52 -17.59 -2.71
CA GLY A 223 -10.92 -16.42 -3.46
C GLY A 223 -10.51 -15.10 -2.79
N ASN A 224 -11.04 -13.99 -3.30
CA ASN A 224 -10.81 -12.67 -2.74
C ASN A 224 -12.14 -11.93 -2.44
N GLU A 225 -12.02 -10.72 -1.90
CA GLU A 225 -13.17 -9.93 -1.41
C GLU A 225 -14.06 -9.38 -2.54
N ASN A 226 -13.67 -9.47 -3.83
CA ASN A 226 -14.54 -9.14 -4.97
C ASN A 226 -15.53 -10.29 -5.27
N ASN A 227 -16.23 -10.74 -4.23
CA ASN A 227 -17.12 -11.89 -4.26
C ASN A 227 -18.38 -11.58 -3.44
N PHE A 228 -19.47 -11.31 -4.15
CA PHE A 228 -20.75 -10.91 -3.59
C PHE A 228 -21.82 -11.98 -3.83
N THR A 229 -22.67 -12.19 -2.84
CA THR A 229 -23.82 -13.12 -2.95
C THR A 229 -24.91 -12.62 -3.89
N SER A 230 -24.97 -11.31 -4.18
CA SER A 230 -26.01 -10.73 -5.02
C SER A 230 -25.48 -9.57 -5.87
N ARG A 231 -26.13 -9.32 -7.02
CA ARG A 231 -25.86 -8.15 -7.84
C ARG A 231 -26.08 -6.85 -7.08
N LYS A 232 -27.12 -6.80 -6.23
CA LYS A 232 -27.48 -5.62 -5.43
C LYS A 232 -26.39 -5.27 -4.42
N SER A 233 -25.87 -6.24 -3.68
CA SER A 233 -24.77 -6.01 -2.73
C SER A 233 -23.48 -5.59 -3.42
N CYS A 234 -23.16 -6.18 -4.57
CA CYS A 234 -22.02 -5.75 -5.38
C CYS A 234 -22.17 -4.29 -5.85
N LEU A 235 -23.33 -3.90 -6.37
CA LEU A 235 -23.56 -2.53 -6.83
C LEU A 235 -23.57 -1.53 -5.67
N GLN A 236 -24.13 -1.89 -4.52
CA GLN A 236 -24.12 -1.05 -3.33
C GLN A 236 -22.69 -0.80 -2.81
N MET A 237 -21.81 -1.79 -2.92
CA MET A 237 -20.43 -1.67 -2.46
C MET A 237 -19.51 -0.99 -3.48
N CYS A 238 -19.76 -1.19 -4.78
CA CYS A 238 -18.81 -0.84 -5.83
C CYS A 238 -19.33 0.17 -6.86
N LYS A 239 -20.63 0.46 -6.92
CA LYS A 239 -21.17 1.52 -7.78
C LYS A 239 -21.30 2.79 -6.95
N LYS A 240 -20.74 3.88 -7.48
CA LYS A 240 -20.68 5.21 -6.88
C LYS A 240 -22.11 5.74 -6.65
N GLU A 241 -22.65 5.51 -5.47
CA GLU A 241 -23.59 6.44 -4.83
C GLU A 241 -22.88 6.94 -3.59
N SER A 242 -22.54 8.22 -3.63
CA SER A 242 -21.72 8.93 -2.66
C SER A 242 -22.28 8.80 -1.25
N VAL A 243 -21.64 7.97 -0.43
CA VAL A 243 -21.56 8.28 1.00
C VAL A 243 -20.09 8.53 1.27
N LEU A 244 -19.74 9.81 1.47
CA LEU A 244 -18.47 10.22 2.06
C LEU A 244 -18.44 9.66 3.49
N LEU A 245 -18.11 8.38 3.61
CA LEU A 245 -17.91 7.70 4.86
C LEU A 245 -16.58 8.19 5.42
N PRO A 246 -16.57 8.78 6.62
CA PRO A 246 -15.33 9.19 7.29
C PRO A 246 -14.35 8.00 7.37
N SER A 247 -13.05 8.25 7.25
CA SER A 247 -12.02 7.20 7.29
C SER A 247 -12.14 6.29 8.50
N LEU A 248 -12.53 6.84 9.65
CA LEU A 248 -12.84 6.11 10.89
C LEU A 248 -13.95 5.06 10.76
N CYS A 249 -14.88 5.20 9.81
CA CYS A 249 -15.95 4.23 9.55
C CYS A 249 -15.52 3.11 8.59
N VAL A 250 -14.39 3.27 7.93
CA VAL A 250 -13.86 2.33 6.94
C VAL A 250 -12.87 1.34 7.58
N MET A 251 -12.27 1.70 8.72
CA MET A 251 -11.30 0.85 9.42
C MET A 251 -11.94 -0.45 9.91
N ARG A 252 -11.19 -1.55 9.99
CA ARG A 252 -11.70 -2.82 10.54
C ARG A 252 -11.93 -2.70 12.06
N ARG A 253 -12.80 -3.54 12.63
CA ARG A 253 -12.89 -3.65 14.10
C ARG A 253 -11.53 -4.09 14.64
N ASP A 254 -11.02 -3.36 15.64
CA ASP A 254 -9.76 -3.67 16.28
C ASP A 254 -10.01 -3.86 17.78
N ARG A 255 -9.78 -5.08 18.25
CA ARG A 255 -9.93 -5.43 19.66
C ARG A 255 -8.96 -4.65 20.53
N GLY A 256 -7.80 -4.24 20.00
CA GLY A 256 -6.71 -3.63 20.77
C GLY A 256 -5.85 -4.66 21.50
N LEU A 257 -4.92 -4.17 22.32
CA LEU A 257 -3.80 -4.95 22.86
C LEU A 257 -3.95 -5.32 24.35
N CYS A 258 -4.97 -4.81 25.02
CA CYS A 258 -5.18 -5.03 26.46
C CYS A 258 -6.03 -6.29 26.74
N LYS A 259 -6.48 -6.48 27.99
CA LYS A 259 -7.24 -7.67 28.42
C LYS A 259 -8.68 -7.39 28.90
N ALA A 260 -9.15 -6.14 28.88
CA ALA A 260 -10.54 -5.84 29.26
C ALA A 260 -11.54 -6.38 28.22
N ASN A 261 -12.82 -6.42 28.57
CA ASN A 261 -13.91 -6.82 27.66
C ASN A 261 -15.01 -5.76 27.67
N GLU A 262 -14.69 -4.56 27.18
CA GLU A 262 -15.65 -3.47 27.09
C GLU A 262 -16.55 -3.60 25.86
N LYS A 263 -17.87 -3.52 26.04
CA LYS A 263 -18.81 -3.51 24.91
C LYS A 263 -18.71 -2.19 24.14
N ARG A 264 -18.23 -2.26 22.90
CA ARG A 264 -18.13 -1.14 21.95
C ARG A 264 -18.87 -1.46 20.66
N PHE A 265 -19.00 -0.50 19.77
CA PHE A 265 -19.63 -0.65 18.47
C PHE A 265 -18.66 -0.26 17.35
N PHE A 266 -18.72 -0.95 16.23
CA PHE A 266 -17.98 -0.60 15.02
C PHE A 266 -18.92 -0.61 13.82
N TYR A 267 -18.63 0.22 12.82
CA TYR A 267 -19.35 0.22 11.56
C TYR A 267 -18.79 -0.88 10.65
N SER A 268 -19.65 -1.83 10.27
CA SER A 268 -19.30 -2.86 9.29
C SER A 268 -19.71 -2.40 7.90
N LEU A 269 -18.74 -2.27 7.00
CA LEU A 269 -18.99 -1.99 5.59
C LEU A 269 -19.75 -3.14 4.93
N THR A 270 -19.43 -4.39 5.30
CA THR A 270 -20.06 -5.60 4.75
C THR A 270 -21.56 -5.63 4.99
N THR A 271 -22.02 -5.19 6.16
CA THR A 271 -23.45 -5.19 6.51
C THR A 271 -24.09 -3.80 6.42
N GLY A 272 -23.32 -2.74 6.21
CA GLY A 272 -23.77 -1.35 6.26
C GLY A 272 -24.40 -0.97 7.61
N LYS A 273 -23.99 -1.61 8.71
CA LYS A 273 -24.60 -1.48 10.05
C LYS A 273 -23.54 -1.42 11.14
N CYS A 274 -23.90 -0.77 12.25
CA CYS A 274 -23.10 -0.75 13.47
C CYS A 274 -23.33 -2.02 14.28
N HIS A 275 -22.28 -2.81 14.48
CA HIS A 275 -22.30 -4.05 15.26
C HIS A 275 -21.51 -3.91 16.57
N PRO A 276 -21.95 -4.57 17.65
CA PRO A 276 -21.19 -4.61 18.89
C PRO A 276 -19.93 -5.48 18.76
N PHE A 277 -18.88 -5.14 19.52
CA PHE A 277 -17.68 -5.96 19.70
C PHE A 277 -17.06 -5.74 21.08
N SER A 278 -16.27 -6.69 21.56
CA SER A 278 -15.54 -6.60 22.83
C SER A 278 -14.19 -5.92 22.61
N TYR A 279 -14.02 -4.72 23.15
CA TYR A 279 -12.79 -3.93 23.10
C TYR A 279 -11.94 -4.18 24.34
N SER A 280 -10.64 -4.28 24.13
CA SER A 280 -9.66 -4.64 25.15
C SER A 280 -9.33 -3.57 26.19
N GLY A 281 -9.76 -2.33 25.98
CA GLY A 281 -9.50 -1.19 26.86
C GLY A 281 -8.34 -0.28 26.42
N CYS A 282 -7.42 -0.75 25.55
CA CYS A 282 -6.34 0.09 25.03
C CYS A 282 -5.95 -0.24 23.57
N GLY A 283 -5.33 0.73 22.90
CA GLY A 283 -4.97 0.63 21.49
C GLY A 283 -6.18 0.78 20.56
N GLY A 284 -6.29 -0.08 19.56
CA GLY A 284 -7.41 -0.05 18.63
C GLY A 284 -7.31 1.05 17.58
N ASN A 285 -8.43 1.29 16.90
CA ASN A 285 -8.58 2.36 15.93
C ASN A 285 -9.88 3.15 16.11
N GLU A 286 -10.10 4.15 15.26
CA GLU A 286 -11.22 5.09 15.37
C GLU A 286 -12.60 4.48 15.02
N ASN A 287 -12.66 3.26 14.44
CA ASN A 287 -13.92 2.53 14.26
C ASN A 287 -14.36 1.84 15.57
N ASN A 288 -14.41 2.62 16.66
CA ASN A 288 -14.67 2.16 18.01
C ASN A 288 -15.54 3.20 18.73
N PHE A 289 -16.84 2.93 18.79
CA PHE A 289 -17.84 3.81 19.36
C PHE A 289 -18.39 3.25 20.67
N THR A 290 -18.66 4.12 21.64
CA THR A 290 -19.27 3.74 22.91
C THR A 290 -20.75 3.35 22.79
N SER A 291 -21.43 3.75 21.71
CA SER A 291 -22.85 3.46 21.51
C SER A 291 -23.19 3.19 20.04
N ARG A 292 -24.24 2.41 19.79
CA ARG A 292 -24.78 2.19 18.45
C ARG A 292 -25.23 3.51 17.81
N LYS A 293 -25.81 4.42 18.60
CA LYS A 293 -26.31 5.72 18.15
C LYS A 293 -25.17 6.61 17.63
N SER A 294 -24.06 6.72 18.37
CA SER A 294 -22.89 7.50 17.94
C SER A 294 -22.23 6.91 16.70
N CYS A 295 -22.13 5.58 16.61
CA CYS A 295 -21.65 4.91 15.39
C CYS A 295 -22.53 5.24 14.16
N LEU A 296 -23.85 5.14 14.28
CA LEU A 296 -24.76 5.44 13.17
C LEU A 296 -24.73 6.92 12.78
N GLN A 297 -24.62 7.82 13.76
CA GLN A 297 -24.52 9.25 13.49
C GLN A 297 -23.24 9.58 12.70
N MET A 298 -22.11 9.00 13.10
CA MET A 298 -20.82 9.24 12.46
C MET A 298 -20.71 8.55 11.09
N CYS A 299 -21.30 7.37 10.93
CA CYS A 299 -21.06 6.50 9.76
C CYS A 299 -22.24 6.34 8.80
N LYS A 300 -23.48 6.71 9.16
CA LYS A 300 -24.62 6.68 8.22
C LYS A 300 -25.11 8.03 7.76
N LYS A 301 -25.02 9.07 8.59
CA LYS A 301 -25.66 10.37 8.27
C LYS A 301 -24.75 11.37 7.53
N GLY A 302 -23.46 11.08 7.37
CA GLY A 302 -22.52 12.02 6.75
C GLY A 302 -22.30 13.29 7.59
N PHE A 303 -21.20 14.00 7.35
CA PHE A 303 -20.85 15.23 8.08
C PHE A 303 -21.81 16.37 7.72
N GLN A 304 -22.86 16.58 8.52
CA GLN A 304 -23.57 17.85 8.62
C GLN A 304 -23.52 18.31 10.08
N GLY A 305 -22.71 19.34 10.35
CA GLY A 305 -22.73 20.05 11.63
C GLY A 305 -21.37 20.12 12.34
N ARG A 306 -20.83 21.34 12.42
CA ARG A 306 -19.78 21.71 13.38
C ARG A 306 -20.27 21.35 14.80
N MET A 307 -19.62 20.40 15.46
CA MET A 307 -19.74 20.26 16.91
C MET A 307 -18.37 20.33 17.57
N LYS A 308 -18.27 21.31 18.48
CA LYS A 308 -17.10 21.61 19.31
C LYS A 308 -16.67 20.34 20.05
N ILE A 309 -15.43 19.93 19.84
CA ILE A 309 -14.79 18.89 20.65
C ILE A 309 -14.75 19.44 22.09
N ARG A 310 -15.67 19.02 22.96
CA ARG A 310 -15.47 19.15 24.40
C ARG A 310 -14.36 18.18 24.77
N ARG A 311 -13.12 18.66 24.72
CA ARG A 311 -11.99 17.99 25.38
C ARG A 311 -12.33 17.91 26.87
N LYS A 312 -12.78 16.76 27.36
CA LYS A 312 -12.73 16.50 28.80
C LYS A 312 -11.25 16.54 29.18
N ARG A 313 -10.88 17.49 30.04
CA ARG A 313 -9.54 17.58 30.65
C ARG A 313 -9.19 16.21 31.22
N LYS A 314 -8.00 15.69 30.87
CA LYS A 314 -7.40 14.55 31.58
C LYS A 314 -7.37 14.89 33.06
N LYS A 315 -7.98 14.07 33.94
CA LYS A 315 -7.69 14.15 35.38
C LYS A 315 -6.20 13.83 35.53
N GLN A 316 -5.41 14.82 35.91
CA GLN A 316 -4.05 14.59 36.38
C GLN A 316 -4.16 13.93 37.74
N ALA A 317 -3.63 12.72 37.89
CA ALA A 317 -3.30 12.19 39.21
C ALA A 317 -2.08 12.98 39.69
N LYS A 318 -2.23 13.74 40.78
CA LYS A 318 -1.10 14.25 41.55
C LYS A 318 -0.88 13.28 42.71
N LEU A 319 0.36 12.83 42.87
CA LEU A 319 0.83 12.21 44.11
C LEU A 319 1.11 13.34 45.10
N ILE A 320 0.40 13.33 46.22
CA ILE A 320 0.73 14.12 47.41
C ILE A 320 0.65 13.13 48.57
N ASP A 321 1.77 12.92 49.26
CA ASP A 321 1.93 12.04 50.43
C ASP A 321 1.34 10.62 50.35
N GLY A 322 1.66 9.91 49.27
CA GLY A 322 1.64 8.44 49.28
C GLY A 322 0.27 7.74 49.14
N GLU A 323 -0.86 8.44 49.11
CA GLU A 323 -2.18 7.82 48.89
C GLU A 323 -2.96 8.43 47.72
N ILE A 324 -3.58 7.56 46.90
CA ILE A 324 -4.41 7.96 45.75
C ILE A 324 -5.85 8.17 46.22
N VAL A 325 -6.25 9.43 46.43
CA VAL A 325 -7.67 9.79 46.64
C VAL A 325 -8.30 10.18 45.30
N ILE A 326 -9.39 9.50 44.92
CA ILE A 326 -10.17 9.81 43.71
C ILE A 326 -11.35 10.70 44.08
N GLU A 327 -11.22 12.02 43.93
CA GLU A 327 -12.38 12.91 44.05
C GLU A 327 -13.28 12.85 42.80
N ARG A 328 -14.56 12.52 43.08
CA ARG A 328 -15.67 12.63 42.14
C ARG A 328 -16.19 14.05 42.11
N ILE A 329 -15.81 14.79 41.07
CA ILE A 329 -16.70 15.72 40.38
C ILE A 329 -16.66 15.35 38.89
#